data_AF-A0A352DN01-F1
#
_entry.id   AF-A0A352DN01-F1
#
_cell.length_a   1.000
_cell.length_b   1.000
_cell.length_c   1.000
_cell.angle_alpha   90.00
_cell.angle_beta   90.00
_cell.angle_gamma   90.00
#
_symmetry.space_group_name_H-M   'P 1'
#
loop_
_entity.id
_entity.type
_entity.pdbx_description
1 polymer ?
#
loop_
_entity_poly.entity_id
_entity_poly.type
_entity_poly.pdbx_seq_one_letter_code
_entity_poly.pdbx_strand_id
1 'polypeptide(L)'
;MELKINDTLRTVQGQTVTVRELIGSGGQGNVYKVDYAGVPKALKLYHEKTLSRMEKRGSLKGFHDNLVSNIRAKSPAKQFIWPEDITEWNGSAESPFGYIMDLRPEGYTGLTEIFGIYGKGETPFPDYNTMFRAAINIIEGFRTLHNHGYSYQDINDGSFFINCKTGDVLICDNDNVSV
;
A
#
# COMPACT_ATOMS: atom_id res chain seq x y z
N MET A 1 -10.12 -15.70 -4.94
CA MET A 1 -11.31 -15.07 -5.55
C MET A 1 -10.96 -13.69 -6.09
N GLU A 2 -11.45 -13.33 -7.27
CA GLU A 2 -11.35 -11.97 -7.82
C GLU A 2 -12.70 -11.27 -7.61
N LEU A 3 -12.70 -10.05 -7.06
CA LEU A 3 -13.93 -9.29 -6.85
C LEU A 3 -14.42 -8.65 -8.14
N LYS A 4 -15.73 -8.59 -8.31
CA LYS A 4 -16.43 -7.93 -9.41
C LYS A 4 -16.88 -6.54 -9.01
N ILE A 5 -17.13 -5.69 -10.00
CA ILE A 5 -17.74 -4.37 -9.79
C ILE A 5 -19.07 -4.55 -9.06
N ASN A 6 -19.29 -3.71 -8.04
CA ASN A 6 -20.42 -3.73 -7.10
C ASN A 6 -20.44 -4.88 -6.09
N ASP A 7 -19.42 -5.75 -6.05
CA ASP A 7 -19.25 -6.64 -4.89
C ASP A 7 -19.05 -5.80 -3.63
N THR A 8 -19.65 -6.26 -2.54
CA THR A 8 -19.58 -5.59 -1.23
C THR A 8 -18.87 -6.44 -0.19
N LEU A 9 -18.05 -5.79 0.63
CA LEU A 9 -17.37 -6.38 1.77
C LEU A 9 -17.65 -5.57 3.03
N ARG A 10 -17.45 -6.20 4.18
CA ARG A 10 -17.44 -5.52 5.49
C ARG A 10 -16.04 -5.43 6.03
N THR A 11 -15.77 -4.36 6.75
CA THR A 11 -14.52 -4.16 7.49
C THR A 11 -14.70 -4.38 8.98
N VAL A 12 -13.60 -4.56 9.69
CA VAL A 12 -13.60 -4.73 11.15
C VAL A 12 -14.08 -3.48 11.89
N GLN A 13 -14.04 -2.30 11.26
CA GLN A 13 -14.66 -1.07 11.77
C GLN A 13 -16.16 -0.94 11.43
N GLY A 14 -16.77 -1.99 10.86
CA GLY A 14 -18.19 -2.05 10.53
C GLY A 14 -18.57 -1.27 9.27
N GLN A 15 -17.60 -0.82 8.48
CA GLN A 15 -17.88 -0.07 7.25
C GLN A 15 -18.20 -1.03 6.09
N THR A 16 -19.03 -0.56 5.18
CA THR A 16 -19.29 -1.26 3.91
C THR A 16 -18.34 -0.74 2.84
N VAL A 17 -17.67 -1.66 2.16
CA VAL A 17 -16.78 -1.39 1.04
C VAL A 17 -17.46 -1.89 -0.24
N THR A 18 -17.60 -1.04 -1.25
CA THR A 18 -18.13 -1.44 -2.56
C THR A 18 -17.07 -1.33 -3.64
N VAL A 19 -16.84 -2.41 -4.38
CA VAL A 19 -15.84 -2.47 -5.45
C VAL A 19 -16.29 -1.64 -6.65
N ARG A 20 -15.42 -0.76 -7.14
CA ARG A 20 -15.71 0.10 -8.30
C ARG A 20 -14.86 -0.25 -9.52
N GLU A 21 -13.59 -0.58 -9.31
CA GLU A 21 -12.65 -0.82 -10.40
C GLU A 21 -11.45 -1.65 -9.92
N LEU A 22 -10.91 -2.54 -10.76
CA LEU A 22 -9.61 -3.17 -10.55
C LEU A 22 -8.52 -2.22 -11.09
N ILE A 23 -7.64 -1.73 -10.22
CA ILE A 23 -6.62 -0.73 -10.58
C ILE A 23 -5.19 -1.27 -10.55
N GLY A 24 -5.00 -2.49 -10.06
CA GLY A 24 -3.70 -3.16 -10.08
C GLY A 24 -3.82 -4.64 -9.72
N SER A 25 -2.92 -5.46 -10.26
CA SER A 25 -2.80 -6.88 -9.92
C SER A 25 -1.33 -7.24 -9.77
N GLY A 26 -1.00 -7.90 -8.67
CA GLY A 26 0.36 -8.32 -8.35
C GLY A 26 0.42 -9.78 -7.92
N GLY A 27 1.62 -10.25 -7.58
CA GLY A 27 1.83 -11.66 -7.19
C GLY A 27 1.11 -12.07 -5.90
N GLN A 28 0.95 -11.12 -4.97
CA GLN A 28 0.38 -11.35 -3.63
C GLN A 28 -1.13 -11.09 -3.55
N GLY A 29 -1.65 -10.19 -4.40
CA GLY A 29 -3.00 -9.66 -4.27
C GLY A 29 -3.40 -8.74 -5.42
N ASN A 30 -4.67 -8.35 -5.42
CA ASN A 30 -5.23 -7.37 -6.33
C ASN A 30 -5.52 -6.06 -5.58
N VAL A 31 -5.41 -4.93 -6.28
CA VAL A 31 -5.74 -3.61 -5.75
C VAL A 31 -6.96 -3.08 -6.49
N TYR A 32 -8.00 -2.76 -5.74
CA TYR A 32 -9.26 -2.25 -6.27
C TYR A 32 -9.46 -0.80 -5.82
N LYS A 33 -9.98 0.05 -6.69
CA LYS A 33 -10.65 1.28 -6.28
C LYS A 33 -12.00 0.91 -5.70
N VAL A 34 -12.28 1.42 -4.52
CA VAL A 34 -13.50 1.11 -3.77
C VAL A 34 -14.16 2.38 -3.26
N ASP A 35 -15.45 2.28 -3.02
CA ASP A 35 -16.23 3.22 -2.24
C ASP A 35 -16.30 2.71 -0.80
N TYR A 36 -15.62 3.41 0.11
CA TYR A 36 -15.56 3.13 1.54
C TYR A 36 -16.41 4.18 2.27
N ALA A 37 -17.64 3.82 2.61
CA ALA A 37 -18.60 4.71 3.27
C ALA A 37 -18.78 6.09 2.58
N GLY A 38 -18.80 6.12 1.24
CA GLY A 38 -18.93 7.33 0.43
C GLY A 38 -17.59 7.98 0.06
N VAL A 39 -16.47 7.47 0.56
CA VAL A 39 -15.12 8.00 0.30
C VAL A 39 -14.37 7.07 -0.65
N PRO A 40 -13.86 7.56 -1.79
CA PRO A 40 -13.01 6.78 -2.67
C PRO A 40 -11.71 6.37 -1.98
N LYS A 41 -11.42 5.07 -1.93
CA LYS A 41 -10.21 4.48 -1.32
C LYS A 41 -9.66 3.35 -2.20
N ALA A 42 -8.53 2.78 -1.81
CA ALA A 42 -7.99 1.56 -2.38
C ALA A 42 -8.19 0.38 -1.41
N LEU A 43 -8.53 -0.80 -1.95
CA LEU A 43 -8.54 -2.08 -1.25
C LEU A 43 -7.45 -2.97 -1.85
N LYS A 44 -6.42 -3.34 -1.09
CA LYS A 44 -5.54 -4.46 -1.47
C LYS A 44 -6.12 -5.74 -0.88
N LEU A 45 -6.61 -6.63 -1.74
CA LEU A 45 -7.13 -7.95 -1.36
C LEU A 45 -6.10 -9.03 -1.70
N TYR A 46 -5.71 -9.84 -0.71
CA TYR A 46 -4.74 -10.90 -0.92
C TYR A 46 -5.33 -12.05 -1.75
N HIS A 47 -4.50 -12.69 -2.56
CA HIS A 47 -4.91 -13.93 -3.21
C HIS A 47 -4.93 -15.06 -2.19
N GLU A 48 -5.93 -15.93 -2.29
CA GLU A 48 -6.04 -17.17 -1.50
C GLU A 48 -4.72 -17.96 -1.51
N LYS A 49 -4.12 -18.18 -2.69
CA LYS A 49 -2.82 -18.86 -2.84
C LYS A 49 -1.68 -18.22 -2.01
N THR A 50 -1.75 -16.92 -1.74
CA THR A 50 -0.75 -16.20 -0.93
C THR A 50 -0.98 -16.53 0.54
N LEU A 51 -2.24 -16.41 0.98
CA LEU A 51 -2.62 -16.70 2.36
C LEU A 51 -2.44 -18.18 2.71
N SER A 52 -2.79 -19.11 1.81
CA SER A 52 -2.59 -20.55 2.05
C SER A 52 -1.11 -20.92 2.20
N ARG A 53 -0.19 -20.18 1.55
CA ARG A 53 1.25 -20.37 1.78
C ARG A 53 1.68 -19.88 3.15
N MET A 54 1.14 -18.76 3.62
CA MET A 54 1.39 -18.25 4.97
C MET A 54 0.78 -19.16 6.04
N GLU A 55 -0.41 -19.71 5.78
CA GLU A 55 -1.11 -20.64 6.68
C GLU A 55 -0.29 -21.92 6.88
N LYS A 56 0.17 -22.53 5.77
CA LYS A 56 1.07 -23.70 5.81
C LYS A 56 2.37 -23.46 6.57
N ARG A 57 2.84 -22.20 6.60
CA ARG A 57 4.05 -21.79 7.33
C ARG A 57 3.76 -21.36 8.78
N GLY A 58 2.49 -21.34 9.20
CA GLY A 58 2.09 -20.86 10.53
C GLY A 58 2.20 -19.33 10.71
N SER A 59 2.39 -18.57 9.64
CA SER A 59 2.61 -17.11 9.72
C SER A 59 1.37 -16.27 9.42
N LEU A 60 0.27 -16.87 8.96
CA LEU A 60 -0.93 -16.15 8.51
C LEU A 60 -1.54 -15.29 9.61
N LYS A 61 -1.73 -15.85 10.81
CA LYS A 61 -2.29 -15.12 11.94
C LYS A 61 -1.39 -13.96 12.36
N GLY A 62 -0.07 -14.19 12.45
CA GLY A 62 0.90 -13.14 12.81
C GLY A 62 0.93 -12.00 11.80
N PHE A 63 0.84 -12.33 10.50
CA PHE A 63 0.75 -11.33 9.43
C PHE A 63 -0.51 -10.47 9.55
N HIS A 64 -1.67 -11.10 9.75
CA HIS A 64 -2.93 -10.38 9.98
C HIS A 64 -2.87 -9.49 11.25
N ASP A 65 -2.39 -10.04 12.37
CA ASP A 65 -2.32 -9.31 13.65
C ASP A 65 -1.36 -8.11 13.56
N ASN A 66 -0.25 -8.25 12.84
CA ASN A 66 0.67 -7.15 12.56
C ASN A 66 -0.01 -6.03 11.78
N LEU A 67 -0.77 -6.37 10.73
CA LEU A 67 -1.52 -5.39 9.93
C LEU A 67 -2.58 -4.65 10.78
N VAL A 68 -3.31 -5.38 11.63
CA VAL A 68 -4.25 -4.79 12.60
C VAL A 68 -3.53 -3.84 13.57
N SER A 69 -2.34 -4.22 14.04
CA SER A 69 -1.52 -3.37 14.91
C SER A 69 -1.12 -2.07 14.22
N ASN A 70 -0.63 -2.15 12.97
CA ASN A 70 -0.23 -0.99 12.18
C ASN A 70 -1.42 -0.04 11.92
N ILE A 71 -2.60 -0.57 11.62
CA ILE A 71 -3.83 0.22 11.45
C ILE A 71 -4.17 1.01 12.72
N ARG A 72 -3.99 0.38 13.90
CA ARG A 72 -4.23 1.03 15.20
C ARG A 72 -3.18 2.10 15.51
N ALA A 73 -1.91 1.83 15.19
CA ALA A 73 -0.80 2.75 15.43
C ALA A 73 -0.86 4.01 14.54
N LYS A 74 -1.59 3.94 13.42
CA LYS A 74 -1.67 4.99 12.40
C LYS A 74 -0.33 5.23 11.69
N SER A 75 -0.40 6.02 10.63
CA SER A 75 0.76 6.31 9.81
C SER A 75 1.84 7.05 10.63
N PRO A 76 3.11 6.62 10.57
CA PRO A 76 4.19 7.30 11.26
C PRO A 76 4.57 8.63 10.59
N ALA A 77 4.26 8.81 9.31
CA ALA A 77 4.57 10.04 8.58
C ALA A 77 3.65 10.23 7.36
N LYS A 78 3.50 11.48 6.90
CA LYS A 78 2.66 11.83 5.74
C LYS A 78 3.11 11.17 4.43
N GLN A 79 4.34 10.69 4.36
CA GLN A 79 4.89 10.03 3.18
C GLN A 79 4.27 8.64 2.97
N PHE A 80 3.63 8.03 3.95
CA PHE A 80 3.14 6.66 3.79
C PHE A 80 1.68 6.62 3.37
N ILE A 81 1.38 5.86 2.30
CA ILE A 81 0.02 5.36 2.03
C ILE A 81 -0.23 4.19 2.97
N TRP A 82 -0.74 4.51 4.16
CA TRP A 82 -0.82 3.58 5.28
C TRP A 82 -2.15 2.80 5.29
N PRO A 83 -2.16 1.56 5.81
CA PRO A 83 -3.40 0.85 6.07
C PRO A 83 -4.28 1.59 7.09
N GLU A 84 -5.55 1.80 6.77
CA GLU A 84 -6.51 2.53 7.61
C GLU A 84 -7.60 1.63 8.19
N ASP A 85 -7.90 0.53 7.51
CA ASP A 85 -8.88 -0.47 7.92
C ASP A 85 -8.60 -1.83 7.25
N ILE A 86 -9.27 -2.88 7.69
CA ILE A 86 -9.09 -4.25 7.20
C ILE A 86 -10.45 -4.95 7.06
N THR A 87 -10.62 -5.78 6.03
CA THR A 87 -11.85 -6.56 5.82
C THR A 87 -12.05 -7.55 6.97
N GLU A 88 -13.29 -7.92 7.23
CA GLU A 88 -13.59 -9.04 8.13
C GLU A 88 -12.88 -10.31 7.63
N TRP A 89 -12.40 -11.11 8.58
CA TRP A 89 -11.65 -12.34 8.31
C TRP A 89 -12.07 -13.44 9.28
N ASN A 90 -12.31 -14.65 8.79
CA ASN A 90 -12.75 -15.80 9.60
C ASN A 90 -11.59 -16.64 10.16
N GLY A 91 -10.34 -16.25 9.92
CA GLY A 91 -9.16 -16.99 10.36
C GLY A 91 -8.62 -18.02 9.37
N SER A 92 -9.26 -18.21 8.20
CA SER A 92 -8.85 -19.18 7.18
C SER A 92 -8.33 -18.52 5.91
N ALA A 93 -7.37 -19.15 5.24
CA ALA A 93 -6.92 -18.73 3.92
C ALA A 93 -8.02 -18.80 2.84
N GLU A 94 -9.03 -19.66 3.02
CA GLU A 94 -10.17 -19.83 2.10
C GLU A 94 -11.10 -18.62 2.06
N SER A 95 -11.01 -17.73 3.07
CA SER A 95 -11.68 -16.44 3.10
C SER A 95 -10.62 -15.34 3.07
N PRO A 96 -10.15 -14.92 1.88
CA PRO A 96 -9.08 -13.95 1.82
C PRO A 96 -9.50 -12.60 2.39
N PHE A 97 -8.63 -12.03 3.21
CA PHE A 97 -8.80 -10.67 3.70
C PHE A 97 -8.01 -9.66 2.86
N GLY A 98 -8.24 -8.38 3.12
CA GLY A 98 -7.53 -7.28 2.52
C GLY A 98 -7.62 -6.04 3.39
N TYR A 99 -6.89 -4.98 3.04
CA TYR A 99 -6.89 -3.73 3.78
C TYR A 99 -7.21 -2.52 2.92
N ILE A 100 -7.78 -1.52 3.58
CA ILE A 100 -8.17 -0.23 3.01
C ILE A 100 -7.04 0.77 3.23
N MET A 101 -6.75 1.57 2.23
CA MET A 101 -5.78 2.66 2.27
C MET A 101 -6.20 3.81 1.36
N ASP A 102 -5.53 4.94 1.47
CA ASP A 102 -5.71 6.06 0.54
C ASP A 102 -5.38 5.67 -0.91
N LEU A 103 -6.12 6.28 -1.84
CA LEU A 103 -5.71 6.28 -3.25
C LEU A 103 -4.49 7.18 -3.42
N ARG A 104 -3.53 6.72 -4.22
CA ARG A 104 -2.46 7.58 -4.71
C ARG A 104 -3.08 8.78 -5.46
N PRO A 105 -2.82 10.03 -5.04
CA PRO A 105 -3.26 11.21 -5.77
C PRO A 105 -2.69 11.27 -7.19
N GLU A 106 -3.32 12.06 -8.05
CA GLU A 106 -2.79 12.34 -9.38
C GLU A 106 -1.46 13.10 -9.31
N GLY A 107 -0.65 12.99 -10.37
CA GLY A 107 0.64 13.69 -10.49
C GLY A 107 1.83 13.00 -9.82
N TYR A 108 1.64 11.78 -9.29
CA TYR A 108 2.71 10.95 -8.76
C TYR A 108 3.10 9.85 -9.76
N THR A 109 4.40 9.76 -10.08
CA THR A 109 5.00 8.81 -11.01
C THR A 109 5.75 7.72 -10.23
N GLY A 110 5.61 6.45 -10.64
CA GLY A 110 6.31 5.35 -9.97
C GLY A 110 7.81 5.40 -10.22
N LEU A 111 8.64 4.95 -9.27
CA LEU A 111 10.09 5.03 -9.41
C LEU A 111 10.63 4.17 -10.57
N THR A 112 10.03 3.01 -10.83
CA THR A 112 10.33 2.19 -12.04
C THR A 112 10.12 2.97 -13.33
N GLU A 113 9.02 3.74 -13.41
CA GLU A 113 8.71 4.57 -14.59
C GLU A 113 9.70 5.73 -14.72
N ILE A 114 10.07 6.37 -13.61
CA ILE A 114 11.11 7.40 -13.56
C ILE A 114 12.44 6.87 -14.10
N PHE A 115 12.86 5.67 -13.69
CA PHE A 115 14.08 5.05 -14.24
C PHE A 115 13.95 4.77 -15.74
N GLY A 116 12.77 4.35 -16.21
CA GLY A 116 12.51 4.18 -17.64
C GLY A 116 12.63 5.47 -18.44
N ILE A 117 12.20 6.62 -17.89
CA ILE A 117 12.37 7.95 -18.51
C ILE A 117 13.85 8.30 -18.62
N TYR A 118 14.63 8.10 -17.54
CA TYR A 118 16.08 8.31 -17.58
C TYR A 118 16.80 7.39 -18.57
N GLY A 119 16.38 6.13 -18.67
CA GLY A 119 16.94 5.17 -19.63
C GLY A 119 16.74 5.58 -21.10
N LYS A 120 15.75 6.45 -21.37
CA LYS A 120 15.51 7.04 -22.70
C LYS A 120 16.28 8.34 -22.92
N GLY A 121 17.05 8.81 -21.94
CA GLY A 121 17.78 10.09 -22.00
C GLY A 121 16.92 11.32 -21.69
N GLU A 122 15.73 11.12 -21.14
CA GLU A 122 14.82 12.19 -20.71
C GLU A 122 14.96 12.45 -19.20
N THR A 123 14.54 13.63 -18.73
CA THR A 123 14.49 13.96 -17.30
C THR A 123 13.05 14.22 -16.86
N PRO A 124 12.51 13.47 -15.88
CA PRO A 124 11.17 13.72 -15.36
C PRO A 124 11.15 14.90 -14.37
N PHE A 125 12.29 15.27 -13.81
CA PHE A 125 12.43 16.38 -12.87
C PHE A 125 12.78 17.67 -13.60
N PRO A 126 12.25 18.83 -13.16
CA PRO A 126 12.57 20.13 -13.74
C PRO A 126 13.98 20.59 -13.40
N ASP A 127 14.50 20.19 -12.23
CA ASP A 127 15.84 20.53 -11.74
C ASP A 127 16.36 19.52 -10.71
N TYR A 128 17.66 19.59 -10.41
CA TYR A 128 18.30 18.73 -9.41
C TYR A 128 17.79 18.99 -7.99
N ASN A 129 17.34 20.20 -7.66
CA ASN A 129 16.81 20.51 -6.33
C ASN A 129 15.55 19.69 -6.04
N THR A 130 14.66 19.56 -7.02
CA THR A 130 13.41 18.80 -6.91
C THR A 130 13.70 17.30 -6.75
N MET A 131 14.69 16.79 -7.48
CA MET A 131 15.18 15.42 -7.31
C MET A 131 15.78 15.19 -5.90
N PHE A 132 16.60 16.11 -5.39
CA PHE A 132 17.14 16.02 -4.03
C PHE A 132 16.05 16.10 -2.97
N ARG A 133 15.01 16.92 -3.16
CA ARG A 133 13.84 16.94 -2.26
C ARG A 133 13.14 15.59 -2.19
N ALA A 134 13.00 14.89 -3.31
CA ALA A 134 12.44 13.54 -3.33
C ALA A 134 13.31 12.56 -2.52
N ALA A 135 14.62 12.57 -2.73
CA ALA A 135 15.54 11.72 -1.97
C ALA A 135 15.46 12.01 -0.44
N ILE A 136 15.45 13.28 -0.05
CA ILE A 136 15.32 13.70 1.35
C ILE A 136 13.97 13.23 1.92
N ASN A 137 12.88 13.39 1.18
CA ASN A 137 11.55 12.96 1.64
C ASN A 137 11.46 11.44 1.86
N ILE A 138 12.13 10.63 1.04
CA ILE A 138 12.28 9.17 1.26
C ILE A 138 13.02 8.93 2.58
N ILE A 139 14.19 9.56 2.75
CA ILE A 139 15.03 9.40 3.94
C ILE A 139 14.26 9.80 5.20
N GLU A 140 13.55 10.93 5.19
CA GLU A 140 12.74 11.40 6.31
C GLU A 140 11.59 10.45 6.64
N GLY A 141 10.94 9.86 5.62
CA GLY A 141 9.93 8.83 5.80
C GLY A 141 10.48 7.62 6.57
N PHE A 142 11.57 7.02 6.09
CA PHE A 142 12.17 5.85 6.76
C PHE A 142 12.81 6.19 8.11
N ARG A 143 13.44 7.35 8.25
CA ARG A 143 13.96 7.82 9.54
C ARG A 143 12.84 7.89 10.56
N THR A 144 11.71 8.46 10.18
CA THR A 144 10.53 8.54 11.05
C THR A 144 9.99 7.15 11.35
N LEU A 145 9.86 6.28 10.36
CA LEU A 145 9.45 4.87 10.54
C LEU A 145 10.33 4.14 11.58
N HIS A 146 11.64 4.19 11.41
CA HIS A 146 12.60 3.54 12.30
C HIS A 146 12.59 4.13 13.71
N ASN A 147 12.38 5.45 13.85
CA ASN A 147 12.22 6.09 15.16
C ASN A 147 10.96 5.63 15.91
N HIS A 148 9.96 5.11 15.20
CA HIS A 148 8.78 4.48 15.82
C HIS A 148 9.00 2.98 16.11
N GLY A 149 10.22 2.47 15.89
CA GLY A 149 10.56 1.07 16.13
C GLY A 149 10.13 0.11 15.02
N TYR A 150 9.70 0.64 13.87
CA TYR A 150 9.28 -0.18 12.73
C TYR A 150 10.42 -0.45 11.76
N SER A 151 10.33 -1.57 11.06
CA SER A 151 11.19 -1.98 9.95
C SER A 151 10.34 -2.30 8.72
N TYR A 152 10.72 -1.72 7.59
CA TYR A 152 10.12 -2.00 6.28
C TYR A 152 10.88 -3.15 5.61
N GLN A 153 10.20 -4.25 5.32
CA GLN A 153 10.87 -5.52 5.02
C GLN A 153 11.14 -5.75 3.52
N ASP A 154 10.48 -5.03 2.62
CA ASP A 154 10.56 -5.27 1.17
C ASP A 154 10.75 -3.99 0.36
N ILE A 155 11.83 -3.25 0.63
CA ILE A 155 12.13 -2.00 -0.10
C ILE A 155 12.53 -2.31 -1.54
N ASN A 156 11.75 -1.84 -2.50
CA ASN A 156 12.02 -1.96 -3.93
C ASN A 156 11.52 -0.71 -4.70
N ASP A 157 11.77 -0.64 -6.01
CA ASP A 157 11.36 0.46 -6.87
C ASP A 157 9.83 0.60 -6.98
N GLY A 158 9.08 -0.49 -6.86
CA GLY A 158 7.61 -0.48 -6.80
C GLY A 158 7.04 0.17 -5.52
N SER A 159 7.87 0.39 -4.49
CA SER A 159 7.44 0.97 -3.22
C SER A 159 7.26 2.49 -3.25
N PHE A 160 7.78 3.17 -4.28
CA PHE A 160 7.88 4.63 -4.30
C PHE A 160 7.11 5.27 -5.44
N PHE A 161 6.36 6.30 -5.10
CA PHE A 161 5.80 7.24 -6.05
C PHE A 161 6.26 8.66 -5.74
N ILE A 162 6.66 9.38 -6.77
CA ILE A 162 7.26 10.71 -6.63
C ILE A 162 6.46 11.70 -7.47
N ASN A 163 6.08 12.82 -6.88
CA ASN A 163 5.62 13.97 -7.64
C ASN A 163 6.86 14.70 -8.18
N CYS A 164 7.22 14.44 -9.44
CA CYS A 164 8.46 14.96 -10.03
C CYS A 164 8.49 16.49 -10.17
N LYS A 165 7.36 17.19 -9.97
CA LYS A 165 7.29 18.66 -9.98
C LYS A 165 7.62 19.26 -8.62
N THR A 166 7.32 18.57 -7.52
CA THR A 166 7.48 19.09 -6.15
C THR A 166 8.58 18.38 -5.37
N GLY A 167 8.89 17.13 -5.72
CA GLY A 167 9.73 16.23 -4.94
C GLY A 167 9.00 15.60 -3.76
N ASP A 168 7.67 15.69 -3.66
CA ASP A 168 6.90 14.96 -2.65
C ASP A 168 6.88 13.47 -2.97
N VAL A 169 6.82 12.65 -1.92
CA VAL A 169 6.97 11.20 -2.01
C VAL A 169 5.82 10.50 -1.30
N LEU A 170 5.34 9.43 -1.92
CA LEU A 170 4.45 8.45 -1.33
C LEU A 170 5.15 7.09 -1.30
N ILE A 171 5.20 6.48 -0.12
CA ILE A 171 5.73 5.16 0.18
C ILE A 171 4.53 4.24 0.37
N CYS A 172 4.40 3.25 -0.50
CA CYS A 172 3.28 2.31 -0.56
C CYS A 172 3.67 0.94 0.02
N ASP A 173 2.82 -0.07 -0.16
CA ASP A 173 3.11 -1.47 0.21
C ASP A 173 3.52 -1.70 1.68
N ASN A 174 2.87 -0.96 2.58
CA ASN A 174 3.19 -0.92 4.01
C ASN A 174 2.67 -2.11 4.83
N ASP A 175 2.14 -3.15 4.18
CA ASP A 175 1.67 -4.37 4.86
C ASP A 175 2.81 -5.30 5.28
N ASN A 176 4.02 -5.06 4.78
CA ASN A 176 5.24 -5.74 5.21
C ASN A 176 5.94 -5.07 6.41
N VAL A 177 5.47 -3.90 6.87
CA VAL A 177 6.08 -3.17 7.97
C VAL A 177 5.84 -3.90 9.29
N SER A 178 6.89 -4.19 10.05
CA SER A 178 6.80 -4.88 11.34
C SER A 178 7.62 -4.19 12.42
N VAL A 179 7.35 -4.53 13.68
CA VAL A 179 8.27 -4.28 14.81
C VAL A 179 9.36 -5.34 14.84
#